data_AF-A0A090WIN4-F1
#
_entry.id   AF-A0A090WIN4-F1
#
_cell.length_a   1.000
_cell.length_b   1.000
_cell.length_c   1.000
_cell.angle_alpha   90.00
_cell.angle_beta   90.00
_cell.angle_gamma   90.00
#
_symmetry.space_group_name_H-M   'P 1'
#
loop_
_entity.id
_entity.type
_entity.pdbx_description
1 polymer ?
#
loop_
_entity_poly.entity_id
_entity_poly.type
_entity_poly.pdbx_seq_one_letter_code
_entity_poly.pdbx_strand_id
1 'polypeptide(L)'
;MSEENEELEPIHEGEIIEPTESITRITGMYKEWFLDYASYVILERAVPAIEDGFKPVQRRIMQSMKDLDDGRYNKVANIVGHAMQYHPHGDASISDAMVQIGQKDMLIDMQGNWGETSLQVILQRLLVI
;
A
#
# COMPACT_ATOMS: atom_id res chain seq x y z
N MET A 1 -23.34 -21.33 78.90
CA MET A 1 -23.73 -21.84 77.57
C MET A 1 -24.85 -20.98 77.06
N SER A 2 -24.51 -20.02 76.21
CA SER A 2 -25.43 -19.29 75.34
C SER A 2 -24.51 -18.50 74.41
N GLU A 3 -24.33 -19.06 73.22
CA GLU A 3 -23.39 -18.65 72.19
C GLU A 3 -23.69 -17.25 71.70
N GLU A 4 -22.60 -16.50 71.46
CA GLU A 4 -22.58 -15.22 70.76
C GLU A 4 -23.04 -15.42 69.31
N ASN A 5 -23.88 -14.52 68.80
CA ASN A 5 -24.06 -14.30 67.37
C ASN A 5 -24.32 -12.81 67.17
N GLU A 6 -23.23 -12.05 67.08
CA GLU A 6 -23.24 -10.67 66.61
C GLU A 6 -22.93 -10.72 65.12
N GLU A 7 -23.95 -10.49 64.29
CA GLU A 7 -23.84 -10.44 62.83
C GLU A 7 -22.92 -9.29 62.41
N LEU A 8 -21.76 -9.62 61.85
CA LEU A 8 -20.83 -8.66 61.26
C LEU A 8 -21.37 -8.20 59.90
N GLU A 9 -21.66 -6.91 59.76
CA GLU A 9 -21.97 -6.32 58.45
C GLU A 9 -20.77 -6.37 57.50
N PRO A 10 -20.95 -6.70 56.21
CA PRO A 10 -19.86 -6.74 55.25
C PRO A 10 -19.38 -5.32 54.93
N ILE A 11 -18.10 -5.08 55.19
CA ILE A 11 -17.38 -3.85 54.92
C ILE A 11 -17.39 -3.62 53.40
N HIS A 12 -17.89 -2.46 52.97
CA HIS A 12 -17.89 -2.04 51.57
C HIS A 12 -16.46 -1.69 51.15
N GLU A 13 -15.70 -2.70 50.74
CA GLU A 13 -14.38 -2.50 50.13
C GLU A 13 -14.59 -1.79 48.79
N GLY A 14 -14.03 -0.59 48.69
CA GLY A 14 -14.05 0.22 47.48
C GLY A 14 -13.59 -0.59 46.29
N GLU A 15 -14.37 -0.51 45.22
CA GLU A 15 -14.08 -1.12 43.93
C GLU A 15 -12.76 -0.54 43.39
N ILE A 16 -11.67 -1.28 43.59
CA ILE A 16 -10.42 -1.03 42.90
C ILE A 16 -10.69 -1.42 41.45
N ILE A 17 -10.92 -0.42 40.59
CA ILE A 17 -10.91 -0.60 39.15
C ILE A 17 -9.45 -0.86 38.75
N GLU A 18 -9.01 -2.12 38.91
CA GLU A 18 -7.82 -2.64 38.25
C GLU A 18 -8.03 -2.40 36.74
N PRO A 19 -7.13 -1.65 36.05
CA PRO A 19 -7.14 -1.64 34.60
C PRO A 19 -6.89 -3.08 34.19
N THR A 20 -7.92 -3.75 33.70
CA THR A 20 -7.77 -5.09 33.15
C THR A 20 -6.96 -4.92 31.88
N GLU A 21 -5.63 -4.94 31.99
CA GLU A 21 -4.76 -5.17 30.85
C GLU A 21 -5.18 -6.53 30.31
N SER A 22 -6.03 -6.51 29.28
CA SER A 22 -6.40 -7.69 28.54
C SER A 22 -5.11 -8.28 28.00
N ILE A 23 -4.63 -9.37 28.61
CA ILE A 23 -3.49 -10.12 28.11
C ILE A 23 -3.90 -10.73 26.77
N THR A 24 -3.74 -9.97 25.70
CA THR A 24 -4.03 -10.45 24.35
C THR A 24 -2.96 -11.48 24.01
N ARG A 25 -3.37 -12.73 23.78
CA ARG A 25 -2.43 -13.78 23.40
C ARG A 25 -1.74 -13.36 22.11
N ILE A 26 -0.41 -13.33 22.15
CA ILE A 26 0.46 -12.97 21.02
C ILE A 26 0.06 -13.74 19.74
N THR A 27 -0.34 -15.01 19.87
CA THR A 27 -0.82 -15.85 18.77
C THR A 27 -2.06 -15.29 18.05
N GLY A 28 -2.98 -14.66 18.78
CA GLY A 28 -4.16 -14.02 18.20
C GLY A 28 -3.80 -12.75 17.42
N MET A 29 -2.93 -11.92 17.99
CA MET A 29 -2.44 -10.69 17.36
C MET A 29 -1.68 -10.98 16.06
N TYR A 30 -0.81 -12.01 16.04
CA TYR A 30 -0.11 -12.41 14.82
C TYR A 30 -1.06 -12.82 13.70
N LYS A 31 -2.13 -13.56 14.02
CA LYS A 31 -3.11 -13.99 13.01
C LYS A 31 -3.82 -12.78 12.40
N GLU A 32 -4.27 -11.85 13.23
CA GLU A 32 -4.99 -10.65 12.77
C GLU A 32 -4.08 -9.72 11.96
N TRP A 33 -2.91 -9.35 12.49
CA TRP A 33 -1.97 -8.48 11.78
C TRP A 33 -1.46 -9.08 10.48
N PHE A 34 -1.22 -10.39 10.46
CA PHE A 34 -0.85 -11.09 9.24
C PHE A 34 -1.98 -11.07 8.21
N LEU A 35 -3.22 -11.33 8.63
CA LEU A 35 -4.38 -11.30 7.73
C LEU A 35 -4.63 -9.90 7.17
N ASP A 36 -4.50 -8.85 7.99
CA ASP A 36 -4.66 -7.46 7.55
C ASP A 36 -3.58 -7.07 6.54
N TYR A 37 -2.31 -7.39 6.83
CA TYR A 37 -1.20 -7.12 5.92
C TYR A 37 -1.31 -7.95 4.63
N ALA A 38 -1.65 -9.23 4.72
CA ALA A 38 -1.84 -10.10 3.56
C ALA A 38 -2.98 -9.60 2.67
N SER A 39 -4.12 -9.21 3.26
CA SER A 39 -5.26 -8.65 2.55
C SER A 39 -4.88 -7.36 1.83
N TYR A 40 -4.16 -6.46 2.51
CA TYR A 40 -3.63 -5.23 1.92
C TYR A 40 -2.70 -5.52 0.74
N VAL A 41 -1.74 -6.43 0.87
CA VAL A 41 -0.80 -6.76 -0.22
C VAL A 41 -1.51 -7.34 -1.44
N ILE A 42 -2.52 -8.20 -1.22
CA ILE A 42 -3.28 -8.79 -2.33
C ILE A 42 -4.06 -7.72 -3.09
N LEU A 43 -4.84 -6.90 -2.37
CA LEU A 43 -5.74 -5.92 -2.97
C LEU A 43 -5.01 -4.68 -3.50
N GLU A 44 -4.04 -4.15 -2.75
CA GLU A 44 -3.38 -2.87 -3.07
C GLU A 44 -2.10 -3.02 -3.90
N ARG A 45 -1.64 -4.26 -4.18
CA ARG A 45 -0.40 -4.49 -4.96
C ARG A 45 -0.52 -5.56 -6.03
N ALA A 46 -1.10 -6.70 -5.72
CA ALA A 46 -1.00 -7.88 -6.58
C ALA A 46 -2.11 -7.96 -7.64
N VAL A 47 -3.36 -7.73 -7.24
CA VAL A 47 -4.53 -7.96 -8.09
C VAL A 47 -4.90 -6.69 -8.88
N PRO A 48 -5.06 -6.78 -10.21
CA PRO A 48 -5.56 -5.68 -11.01
C PRO A 48 -7.06 -5.45 -10.79
N ALA A 49 -7.52 -4.20 -10.94
CA ALA A 49 -8.96 -3.93 -10.90
C ALA A 49 -9.65 -4.44 -12.18
N ILE A 50 -10.92 -4.83 -12.07
CA ILE A 50 -11.68 -5.38 -13.19
C ILE A 50 -12.05 -4.32 -14.25
N GLU A 51 -12.12 -3.06 -13.83
CA GLU A 51 -12.58 -1.94 -14.67
C GLU A 51 -11.55 -1.57 -15.74
N ASP A 52 -10.27 -1.55 -15.37
CA ASP A 52 -9.17 -1.08 -16.20
C ASP A 52 -8.05 -2.12 -16.40
N GLY A 53 -8.06 -3.22 -15.66
CA GLY A 53 -7.02 -4.24 -15.70
C GLY A 53 -5.68 -3.80 -15.10
N PHE A 54 -5.62 -2.66 -14.40
CA PHE A 54 -4.38 -2.14 -13.82
C PHE A 54 -4.22 -2.47 -12.34
N LYS A 55 -2.98 -2.79 -11.97
CA LYS A 55 -2.55 -2.78 -10.56
C LYS A 55 -2.55 -1.34 -10.03
N PRO A 56 -2.70 -1.12 -8.71
CA PRO A 56 -2.78 0.22 -8.14
C PRO A 56 -1.55 1.10 -8.40
N VAL A 57 -0.34 0.54 -8.53
CA VAL A 57 0.86 1.30 -8.93
C VAL A 57 0.78 1.79 -10.38
N GLN A 58 0.27 0.94 -11.28
CA GLN A 58 0.18 1.22 -12.71
C GLN A 58 -0.84 2.34 -12.96
N ARG A 59 -1.97 2.33 -12.25
CA ARG A 59 -2.97 3.41 -12.34
C ARG A 59 -2.40 4.77 -11.93
N ARG A 60 -1.59 4.81 -10.86
CA ARG A 60 -0.96 6.05 -10.38
C ARG A 60 0.10 6.58 -11.34
N ILE A 61 0.81 5.66 -11.99
CA ILE A 61 1.72 5.99 -13.09
C ILE A 61 0.95 6.62 -14.26
N MET A 62 -0.13 5.97 -14.72
CA MET A 62 -0.96 6.49 -15.82
C MET A 62 -1.57 7.86 -15.51
N GLN A 63 -2.00 8.07 -14.26
CA GLN A 63 -2.50 9.38 -13.82
C GLN A 63 -1.39 10.45 -13.90
N SER A 64 -0.19 10.13 -13.40
CA SER A 64 0.95 11.05 -13.48
C SER A 64 1.37 11.37 -14.91
N MET A 65 1.30 10.38 -15.80
CA MET A 65 1.56 10.58 -17.22
C MET A 65 0.54 11.50 -17.86
N LYS A 66 -0.75 11.34 -17.53
CA LYS A 66 -1.83 12.19 -18.02
C LYS A 66 -1.68 13.64 -17.53
N ASP A 67 -1.31 13.84 -16.28
CA ASP A 67 -1.13 15.18 -15.70
C ASP A 67 0.07 15.93 -16.28
N LEU A 68 1.09 15.19 -16.75
CA LEU A 68 2.30 15.72 -17.37
C LEU A 68 2.31 15.62 -18.90
N ASP A 69 1.23 15.17 -19.53
CA ASP A 69 1.18 15.00 -20.98
C ASP A 69 1.08 16.35 -21.68
N ASP A 70 2.15 16.72 -22.38
CA ASP A 70 2.26 17.92 -23.21
C ASP A 70 2.34 17.57 -24.72
N GLY A 71 2.11 16.30 -25.08
CA GLY A 71 2.29 15.79 -26.44
C GLY A 71 3.75 15.65 -26.87
N ARG A 72 4.72 15.86 -25.98
CA ARG A 72 6.14 15.61 -26.23
C ARG A 72 6.60 14.40 -25.41
N TYR A 73 7.82 13.94 -25.71
CA TYR A 73 8.45 12.93 -24.89
C TYR A 73 8.93 13.53 -23.56
N ASN A 74 8.47 12.93 -22.48
CA ASN A 74 8.88 13.27 -21.13
C ASN A 74 9.94 12.29 -20.64
N LYS A 75 10.93 12.80 -19.90
CA LYS A 75 11.92 11.94 -19.22
C LYS A 75 11.20 11.06 -18.21
N VAL A 76 11.48 9.76 -18.23
CA VAL A 76 10.85 8.81 -17.29
C VAL A 76 11.12 9.18 -15.84
N ALA A 77 12.32 9.69 -15.51
CA ALA A 77 12.64 10.18 -14.17
C ALA A 77 11.68 11.27 -13.67
N ASN A 78 11.18 12.15 -14.54
CA ASN A 78 10.24 13.20 -14.16
C ASN A 78 8.87 12.60 -13.81
N ILE A 79 8.41 11.63 -14.61
CA ILE A 79 7.14 10.93 -14.36
C ILE A 79 7.21 10.11 -13.08
N VAL A 80 8.32 9.38 -12.87
CA VAL A 80 8.54 8.59 -11.65
C VAL A 80 8.52 9.50 -10.42
N GLY A 81 9.24 10.64 -10.47
CA GLY A 81 9.24 11.62 -9.38
C GLY A 81 7.85 12.21 -9.09
N HIS A 82 7.05 12.45 -10.12
CA HIS A 82 5.66 12.91 -9.94
C HIS A 82 4.77 11.80 -9.36
N ALA A 83 4.91 10.56 -9.83
CA ALA A 83 4.15 9.41 -9.35
C ALA A 83 4.38 9.08 -7.87
N MET A 84 5.54 9.46 -7.32
CA MET A 84 5.82 9.32 -5.88
C MET A 84 4.86 10.15 -5.00
N GLN A 85 4.23 11.20 -5.54
CA GLN A 85 3.21 11.96 -4.81
C GLN A 85 1.94 11.13 -4.57
N TYR A 86 1.62 10.20 -5.48
CA TYR A 86 0.44 9.33 -5.40
C TYR A 86 0.77 7.94 -4.85
N HIS A 87 2.02 7.50 -4.97
CA HIS A 87 2.48 6.18 -4.57
C HIS A 87 3.61 6.31 -3.53
N PRO A 88 3.31 6.16 -2.22
CA PRO A 88 4.29 6.34 -1.14
C PRO A 88 5.22 5.12 -1.01
N HIS A 89 5.86 4.75 -2.12
CA HIS A 89 6.84 3.67 -2.21
C HIS A 89 8.05 4.14 -3.01
N GLY A 90 9.16 3.39 -2.93
CA GLY A 90 10.41 3.76 -3.57
C GLY A 90 10.29 3.90 -5.09
N ASP A 91 11.10 4.78 -5.66
CA ASP A 91 11.26 5.05 -7.08
C ASP A 91 11.51 3.77 -7.90
N ALA A 92 12.32 2.85 -7.38
CA ALA A 92 12.61 1.56 -8.01
C ALA A 92 11.35 0.74 -8.33
N SER A 93 10.38 0.70 -7.40
CA SER A 93 9.14 -0.06 -7.61
C SER A 93 8.24 0.55 -8.69
N ILE A 94 8.30 1.88 -8.83
CA ILE A 94 7.55 2.63 -9.83
C ILE A 94 8.24 2.52 -11.19
N SER A 95 9.57 2.62 -11.25
CA SER A 95 10.33 2.44 -12.50
C SER A 95 10.16 1.04 -13.07
N ASP A 96 10.21 0.00 -12.23
CA ASP A 96 10.02 -1.38 -12.67
C ASP A 96 8.62 -1.59 -13.24
N ALA A 97 7.60 -1.06 -12.56
CA ALA A 97 6.22 -1.13 -13.04
C ALA A 97 6.04 -0.35 -14.35
N MET A 98 6.67 0.81 -14.49
CA MET A 98 6.66 1.62 -15.71
C MET A 98 7.27 0.83 -16.89
N VAL A 99 8.44 0.21 -16.67
CA VAL A 99 9.11 -0.59 -17.70
C VAL A 99 8.25 -1.76 -18.16
N GLN A 100 7.58 -2.46 -17.23
CA GLN A 100 6.67 -3.55 -17.55
C GLN A 100 5.43 -3.12 -18.35
N ILE A 101 4.94 -1.88 -18.16
CA ILE A 101 3.83 -1.34 -18.97
C ILE A 101 4.34 -0.94 -20.35
N GLY A 102 5.47 -0.23 -20.42
CA GLY A 102 6.08 0.21 -21.67
C GLY A 102 6.39 -0.96 -22.60
N GLN A 103 7.00 -2.03 -22.07
CA GLN A 103 7.33 -3.24 -22.85
C GLN A 103 6.13 -3.95 -23.48
N LYS A 104 4.90 -3.66 -23.05
CA LYS A 104 3.69 -4.23 -23.66
C LYS A 104 3.26 -3.50 -24.93
N ASP A 105 3.83 -2.33 -25.24
CA ASP A 105 3.63 -1.56 -26.47
C ASP A 105 2.15 -1.27 -26.82
N MET A 106 1.33 -1.04 -25.79
CA MET A 106 -0.11 -0.77 -25.97
C MET A 106 -0.50 0.70 -25.71
N LEU A 107 0.04 1.31 -24.65
CA LEU A 107 -0.45 2.60 -24.12
C LEU A 107 0.62 3.68 -23.98
N ILE A 108 1.89 3.27 -24.04
CA ILE A 108 3.03 4.15 -23.83
C ILE A 108 3.90 4.02 -25.06
N ASP A 109 4.09 5.12 -25.77
CA ASP A 109 5.13 5.22 -26.78
C ASP A 109 6.47 5.46 -26.07
N MET A 110 7.43 4.61 -26.38
CA MET A 110 8.70 4.54 -25.67
C MET A 110 9.87 4.82 -26.61
N GLN A 111 10.72 5.76 -26.19
CA GLN A 111 11.98 6.07 -26.84
C GLN A 111 13.15 5.80 -25.88
N GLY A 112 14.24 5.25 -26.42
CA GLY A 112 15.41 4.87 -25.64
C GLY A 112 15.40 3.39 -25.27
N ASN A 113 16.16 3.03 -24.25
CA ASN A 113 16.36 1.63 -23.88
C ASN A 113 15.46 1.23 -22.69
N TRP A 114 14.58 0.25 -22.93
CA TRP A 114 13.57 -0.24 -21.99
C TRP A 114 13.75 -1.73 -21.66
N GLY A 115 14.93 -2.31 -21.89
CA GLY A 115 15.12 -3.76 -21.71
C GLY A 115 16.56 -4.27 -21.72
N GLU A 116 17.54 -3.48 -22.19
CA GLU A 116 18.96 -3.79 -22.08
C GLU A 116 19.58 -3.00 -20.92
N THR A 117 20.45 -3.62 -20.14
CA THR A 117 21.02 -3.07 -18.89
C THR A 117 21.96 -1.87 -19.11
N SER A 118 22.17 -1.43 -20.34
CA SER A 118 23.30 -0.60 -20.77
C SER A 118 23.01 0.89 -21.02
N LEU A 119 21.75 1.34 -21.12
CA LEU A 119 21.43 2.76 -21.38
C LEU A 119 20.22 3.23 -20.56
N GLN A 120 20.38 4.33 -19.80
CA GLN A 120 19.37 4.88 -18.87
C GLN A 120 18.69 6.16 -19.36
N VAL A 121 18.77 6.49 -20.65
CA VAL A 121 17.99 7.63 -21.18
C VAL A 121 16.70 7.10 -21.77
N ILE A 122 15.63 7.27 -20.99
CA ILE A 122 14.32 6.74 -21.29
C ILE A 122 13.34 7.91 -21.42
N LEU A 123 12.76 8.03 -22.61
CA LEU A 123 11.76 9.02 -23.01
C LEU A 123 10.43 8.30 -23.25
N GLN A 124 9.32 8.91 -22.84
CA GLN A 124 8.00 8.30 -22.94
C GLN A 124 6.93 9.33 -23.35
N ARG A 125 5.90 8.91 -24.07
CA ARG A 125 4.69 9.70 -24.37
C ARG A 125 3.44 8.83 -24.26
N LEU A 126 2.31 9.41 -23.83
CA LEU A 126 1.02 8.72 -23.85
C LEU A 126 0.55 8.53 -25.31
N LEU A 127 0.16 7.30 -25.68
CA LEU A 127 -0.56 7.06 -26.93
C LEU A 127 -2.02 7.46 -26.71
N VAL A 128 -2.37 8.69 -27.09
CA VAL A 128 -3.78 9.08 -27.24
C VAL A 128 -4.30 8.37 -28.48
N ILE A 129 -5.17 7.37 -28.30
CA ILE A 129 -6.04 6.87 -29.36
C ILE A 129 -7.21 7.83 -29.51
#